data_AF-A0A0L8KIZ7-F1
#
_entry.id   AF-A0A0L8KIZ7-F1
#
_cell.length_a   1.000
_cell.length_b   1.000
_cell.length_c   1.000
_cell.angle_alpha   90.00
_cell.angle_beta   90.00
_cell.angle_gamma   90.00
#
_symmetry.space_group_name_H-M   'P 1'
#
loop_
_entity.id
_entity.type
_entity.pdbx_description
1 polymer ?
#
loop_
_entity_poly.entity_id
_entity_poly.type
_entity_poly.pdbx_seq_one_letter_code
_entity_poly.pdbx_strand_id
1 'polypeptide(L)'
;MWIYPPGSDRQLVQLLRWREHTQNVDVLRVVLWIEEFPLALDAVRASATAVLDGLLYEMERHLRAEASRHGLDPVAEQDTVVSAIATPMAAKRGKNALPRPIRVPAGERSTAVAHLLQIFVLGEQPDVTEEEAETIEKVLGVSPGRRQRVEDADPWLTGPANALVGAADFVSLPRMAEALADATDSEWEAARSPAAALFLQLPVVARALVATYGKENFAGMGGLTTFDEEPLMGVLLVAFALGARRADWFGNVEALHDSLAPWPALVSEMEQVLDMSQSELSRNLAGHGPEMRDRTQRIIDALQDGELKLGPRPAR
;
A
#
# COMPACT_ATOMS: atom_id res chain seq x y z
N MET A 1 1.50 1.56 39.47
CA MET A 1 1.48 0.24 38.81
C MET A 1 0.21 0.19 37.99
N TRP A 2 0.31 0.32 36.67
CA TRP A 2 -0.85 0.20 35.77
C TRP A 2 -1.08 -1.30 35.55
N ILE A 3 -2.18 -1.83 36.08
CA ILE A 3 -2.51 -3.26 35.98
C ILE A 3 -3.35 -3.41 34.73
N TYR A 4 -2.73 -3.85 33.63
CA TYR A 4 -3.45 -4.25 32.43
C TYR A 4 -4.13 -5.60 32.67
N PRO A 5 -5.28 -5.88 32.02
CA PRO A 5 -5.89 -7.20 32.07
C PRO A 5 -4.87 -8.29 31.65
N PRO A 6 -4.91 -9.48 32.27
CA PRO A 6 -4.11 -10.61 31.82
C PRO A 6 -4.32 -10.88 30.33
N GLY A 7 -3.24 -11.08 29.57
CA GLY A 7 -3.29 -11.34 28.12
C GLY A 7 -3.20 -10.11 27.22
N SER A 8 -3.10 -8.90 27.78
CA SER A 8 -2.96 -7.66 26.99
C SER A 8 -1.51 -7.37 26.53
N ASP A 9 -0.52 -8.17 26.90
CA ASP A 9 0.91 -7.88 26.65
C ASP A 9 1.21 -7.73 25.16
N ARG A 10 0.70 -8.65 24.32
CA ARG A 10 0.89 -8.61 22.86
C ARG A 10 0.26 -7.35 22.25
N GLN A 11 -0.94 -6.98 22.71
CA GLN A 11 -1.64 -5.79 22.24
C GLN A 11 -0.89 -4.51 22.65
N LEU A 12 -0.38 -4.46 23.88
CA LEU A 12 0.38 -3.32 24.38
C LEU A 12 1.68 -3.12 23.60
N VAL A 13 2.45 -4.19 23.39
CA VAL A 13 3.68 -4.15 22.58
C VAL A 13 3.38 -3.65 21.17
N GLN A 14 2.32 -4.18 20.55
CA GLN A 14 1.97 -3.80 19.19
C GLN A 14 1.46 -2.36 19.09
N LEU A 15 0.66 -1.91 20.05
CA LEU A 15 0.26 -0.50 20.17
C LEU A 15 1.47 0.42 20.33
N LEU A 16 2.46 0.04 21.14
CA LEU A 16 3.68 0.83 21.33
C LEU A 16 4.49 0.93 20.04
N ARG A 17 4.61 -0.16 19.28
CA ARG A 17 5.25 -0.14 17.96
C ARG A 17 4.54 0.82 17.01
N TRP A 18 3.22 0.70 16.88
CA TRP A 18 2.47 1.60 15.98
C TRP A 18 2.49 3.06 16.41
N ARG A 19 2.65 3.34 17.71
CA ARG A 19 2.83 4.70 18.22
C ARG A 19 4.13 5.36 17.76
N GLU A 20 5.12 4.60 17.31
CA GLU A 20 6.32 5.17 16.67
C GLU A 20 5.99 5.78 15.30
N HIS A 21 4.90 5.32 14.65
CA HIS A 21 4.48 5.74 13.31
C HIS A 21 3.29 6.71 13.32
N THR A 22 2.41 6.64 14.32
CA THR A 22 1.27 7.57 14.42
C THR A 22 0.80 7.80 15.86
N GLN A 23 0.37 9.03 16.16
CA GLN A 23 -0.31 9.36 17.42
C GLN A 23 -1.83 9.41 17.28
N ASN A 24 -2.37 9.20 16.07
CA ASN A 24 -3.81 9.21 15.84
C ASN A 24 -4.45 7.95 16.42
N VAL A 25 -5.23 8.10 17.48
CA VAL A 25 -5.90 7.01 18.19
C VAL A 25 -6.89 6.25 17.29
N ASP A 26 -7.55 6.94 16.37
CA ASP A 26 -8.50 6.32 15.46
C ASP A 26 -7.80 5.42 14.44
N VAL A 27 -6.67 5.86 13.89
CA VAL A 27 -5.83 5.01 13.03
C VAL A 27 -5.31 3.79 13.80
N LEU A 28 -4.79 3.99 15.02
CA LEU A 28 -4.29 2.90 15.86
C LEU A 28 -5.38 1.86 16.16
N ARG A 29 -6.61 2.31 16.42
CA ARG A 29 -7.74 1.41 16.68
C ARG A 29 -8.04 0.52 15.47
N VAL A 30 -8.07 1.09 14.27
CA VAL A 30 -8.33 0.32 13.05
C VAL A 30 -7.20 -0.66 12.77
N VAL A 31 -5.95 -0.24 12.88
CA VAL A 31 -4.80 -1.11 12.61
C VAL A 31 -4.71 -2.28 13.60
N LEU A 32 -4.92 -2.03 14.90
CA LEU A 32 -4.98 -3.13 15.88
C LEU A 32 -6.16 -4.07 15.60
N TRP A 33 -7.28 -3.54 15.11
CA TRP A 33 -8.37 -4.42 14.67
C TRP A 33 -7.95 -5.25 13.46
N ILE A 34 -7.28 -4.70 12.45
CA ILE A 34 -6.76 -5.48 11.31
C ILE A 34 -5.84 -6.62 11.78
N GLU A 35 -5.04 -6.39 12.83
CA GLU A 35 -4.13 -7.39 13.45
C GLU A 35 -4.83 -8.40 14.39
N GLU A 36 -6.13 -8.63 14.19
CA GLU A 36 -6.92 -9.63 14.92
C GLU A 36 -7.16 -9.34 16.42
N PHE A 37 -6.82 -8.15 16.93
CA PHE A 37 -7.15 -7.82 18.32
C PHE A 37 -8.68 -7.65 18.54
N PRO A 38 -9.22 -8.07 19.70
CA PRO A 38 -10.66 -8.09 19.95
C PRO A 38 -11.19 -6.70 20.32
N LEU A 39 -11.33 -5.82 19.32
CA LEU A 39 -11.92 -4.49 19.46
C LEU A 39 -13.40 -4.52 19.06
N ALA A 40 -14.23 -3.76 19.77
CA ALA A 40 -15.65 -3.62 19.45
C ALA A 40 -15.81 -2.98 18.06
N LEU A 41 -16.59 -3.64 17.19
CA LEU A 41 -16.72 -3.23 15.80
C LEU A 41 -17.25 -1.79 15.67
N ASP A 42 -18.28 -1.40 16.42
CA ASP A 42 -18.82 -0.04 16.41
C ASP A 42 -17.75 1.05 16.62
N ALA A 43 -16.79 0.79 17.53
CA ALA A 43 -15.70 1.72 17.80
C ALA A 43 -14.68 1.77 16.66
N VAL A 44 -14.43 0.64 15.99
CA VAL A 44 -13.57 0.57 14.81
C VAL A 44 -14.19 1.31 13.64
N ARG A 45 -15.49 1.13 13.41
CA ARG A 45 -16.26 1.80 12.36
C ARG A 45 -16.23 3.31 12.56
N ALA A 46 -16.55 3.77 13.77
CA ALA A 46 -16.50 5.19 14.12
C ALA A 46 -15.10 5.80 13.89
N SER A 47 -14.03 5.07 14.23
CA SER A 47 -12.66 5.53 13.98
C SER A 47 -12.30 5.60 12.51
N ALA A 48 -12.62 4.57 11.72
CA ALA A 48 -12.33 4.57 10.30
C ALA A 48 -13.07 5.70 9.59
N THR A 49 -14.36 5.90 9.90
CA THR A 49 -15.16 7.02 9.39
C THR A 49 -14.54 8.36 9.78
N ALA A 50 -14.17 8.56 11.06
CA ALA A 50 -13.55 9.81 11.50
C ALA A 50 -12.22 10.11 10.78
N VAL A 51 -11.42 9.07 10.49
CA VAL A 51 -10.18 9.22 9.71
C VAL A 51 -10.46 9.64 8.27
N LEU A 52 -11.39 8.96 7.58
CA LEU A 52 -11.73 9.26 6.18
C LEU A 52 -12.41 10.63 6.03
N ASP A 53 -13.34 10.97 6.92
CA ASP A 53 -13.97 12.29 6.96
C ASP A 53 -12.94 13.40 7.22
N GLY A 54 -11.98 13.12 8.11
CA GLY A 54 -10.84 14.01 8.36
C GLY A 54 -10.00 14.25 7.10
N LEU A 55 -9.68 13.19 6.36
CA LEU A 55 -8.95 13.30 5.09
C LEU A 55 -9.73 14.09 4.04
N LEU A 56 -11.02 13.82 3.88
CA LEU A 56 -11.89 14.55 2.96
C LEU A 56 -11.92 16.03 3.30
N TYR A 57 -12.12 16.36 4.58
CA TYR A 57 -12.13 17.75 5.05
C TYR A 57 -10.77 18.44 4.82
N GLU A 58 -9.66 17.78 5.13
CA GLU A 58 -8.32 18.34 4.90
C GLU A 58 -8.04 18.59 3.43
N MET A 59 -8.52 17.72 2.56
CA MET A 59 -8.40 17.86 1.12
C MET A 59 -9.22 19.02 0.58
N GLU A 60 -10.51 19.08 0.93
CA GLU A 60 -11.36 20.20 0.52
C GLU A 60 -10.79 21.54 1.00
N ARG A 61 -10.25 21.58 2.23
CA ARG A 61 -9.58 22.77 2.75
C ARG A 61 -8.35 23.13 1.92
N HIS A 62 -7.53 22.17 1.52
CA HIS A 62 -6.37 22.42 0.65
C HIS A 62 -6.78 22.94 -0.72
N LEU A 63 -7.78 22.31 -1.36
CA LEU A 63 -8.30 22.75 -2.67
C LEU A 63 -8.84 24.18 -2.61
N ARG A 64 -9.64 24.51 -1.58
CA ARG A 64 -10.15 25.89 -1.37
C ARG A 64 -9.03 26.90 -1.12
N ALA A 65 -8.01 26.52 -0.36
CA ALA A 65 -6.86 27.38 -0.08
C ALA A 65 -6.04 27.67 -1.35
N GLU A 66 -5.81 26.65 -2.18
CA GLU A 66 -5.08 26.81 -3.43
C GLU A 66 -5.89 27.61 -4.46
N ALA A 67 -7.19 27.35 -4.58
CA ALA A 67 -8.09 28.15 -5.41
C ALA A 67 -8.05 29.64 -5.02
N SER A 68 -8.18 29.92 -3.71
CA SER A 68 -8.12 31.29 -3.17
C SER A 68 -6.79 31.96 -3.46
N ARG A 69 -5.68 31.23 -3.35
CA ARG A 69 -4.33 31.74 -3.65
C ARG A 69 -4.17 32.19 -5.09
N HIS A 70 -4.86 31.52 -6.01
CA HIS A 70 -4.81 31.79 -7.44
C HIS A 70 -5.97 32.65 -7.96
N GLY A 71 -6.89 33.07 -7.07
CA GLY A 71 -8.09 33.83 -7.47
C GLY A 71 -9.06 33.02 -8.33
N LEU A 72 -9.05 31.70 -8.18
CA LEU A 72 -9.87 30.75 -8.93
C LEU A 72 -11.12 30.37 -8.13
N ASP A 73 -12.18 29.99 -8.84
CA ASP A 73 -13.31 29.30 -8.22
C ASP A 73 -12.98 27.81 -8.01
N PRO A 74 -13.07 27.29 -6.77
CA PRO A 74 -12.66 25.91 -6.47
C PRO A 74 -13.51 24.84 -7.14
N VAL A 75 -14.70 25.17 -7.64
CA VAL A 75 -15.63 24.24 -8.29
C VAL A 75 -15.62 24.45 -9.80
N ALA A 76 -15.78 25.68 -10.28
CA ALA A 76 -15.83 25.97 -11.71
C ALA A 76 -14.46 25.84 -12.40
N GLU A 77 -13.36 25.98 -11.66
CA GLU A 77 -11.99 25.93 -12.18
C GLU A 77 -11.15 24.82 -11.52
N GLN A 78 -11.81 23.74 -11.09
CA GLN A 78 -11.23 22.62 -10.35
C GLN A 78 -10.01 22.01 -11.05
N ASP A 79 -10.05 21.81 -12.37
CA ASP A 79 -8.91 21.28 -13.14
C ASP A 79 -7.66 22.17 -13.06
N THR A 80 -7.85 23.49 -13.06
CA THR A 80 -6.77 24.47 -12.92
C THR A 80 -6.18 24.41 -11.52
N VAL A 81 -7.04 24.30 -10.50
CA VAL A 81 -6.62 24.16 -9.09
C VAL A 81 -5.84 22.86 -8.89
N VAL A 82 -6.34 21.74 -9.41
CA VAL A 82 -5.66 20.43 -9.35
C VAL A 82 -4.30 20.51 -10.05
N SER A 83 -4.22 21.14 -11.22
CA SER A 83 -2.97 21.34 -11.95
C SER A 83 -1.95 22.17 -11.17
N ALA A 84 -2.42 23.19 -10.44
CA ALA A 84 -1.58 24.02 -9.57
C ALA A 84 -1.00 23.22 -8.40
N ILE A 85 -1.73 22.23 -7.86
CA ILE A 85 -1.25 21.31 -6.82
C ILE A 85 -0.32 20.22 -7.42
N ALA A 86 -0.68 19.69 -8.58
CA ALA A 86 0.03 18.59 -9.22
C ALA A 86 1.46 18.97 -9.62
N THR A 87 1.66 20.19 -10.12
CA THR A 87 2.96 20.70 -10.57
C THR A 87 4.06 20.63 -9.50
N PRO A 88 3.90 21.22 -8.29
CA PRO A 88 4.90 21.11 -7.23
C PRO A 88 5.05 19.69 -6.71
N MET A 89 3.97 18.89 -6.66
CA MET A 89 4.04 17.48 -6.26
C MET A 89 4.89 16.65 -7.23
N ALA A 90 4.68 16.82 -8.54
CA ALA A 90 5.45 16.16 -9.60
C ALA A 90 6.94 16.54 -9.56
N ALA A 91 7.24 17.79 -9.20
CA ALA A 91 8.61 18.32 -9.12
C ALA A 91 9.37 17.86 -7.86
N LYS A 92 8.66 17.51 -6.78
CA LYS A 92 9.24 17.15 -5.47
C LYS A 92 10.33 16.07 -5.59
N ARG A 93 11.38 16.19 -4.77
CA ARG A 93 12.50 15.25 -4.67
C ARG A 93 12.67 14.79 -3.22
N GLY A 94 13.34 13.65 -3.03
CA GLY A 94 13.65 13.10 -1.71
C GLY A 94 12.68 12.00 -1.28
N LYS A 95 12.71 11.66 0.01
CA LYS A 95 12.02 10.49 0.59
C LYS A 95 10.51 10.46 0.31
N ASN A 96 9.86 11.62 0.24
CA ASN A 96 8.40 11.74 0.09
C ASN A 96 7.99 12.19 -1.33
N ALA A 97 8.83 11.89 -2.33
CA ALA A 97 8.54 12.17 -3.74
C ALA A 97 8.01 10.92 -4.43
N LEU A 98 7.14 11.12 -5.42
CA LEU A 98 6.69 10.03 -6.28
C LEU A 98 7.89 9.32 -6.94
N PRO A 99 7.80 7.99 -7.17
CA PRO A 99 8.90 7.22 -7.70
C PRO A 99 9.26 7.68 -9.11
N ARG A 100 10.53 7.45 -9.49
CA ARG A 100 11.08 7.79 -10.81
C ARG A 100 11.88 6.63 -11.43
N PRO A 101 11.32 5.41 -11.51
CA PRO A 101 12.03 4.26 -12.05
C PRO A 101 12.22 4.37 -13.57
N ILE A 102 11.41 5.19 -14.23
CA ILE A 102 11.46 5.48 -15.66
C ILE A 102 11.45 6.99 -15.83
N ARG A 103 12.24 7.47 -16.80
CA ARG A 103 12.29 8.90 -17.13
C ARG A 103 10.98 9.30 -17.81
N VAL A 104 10.31 10.29 -17.23
CA VAL A 104 9.12 10.94 -17.79
C VAL A 104 9.39 12.45 -17.89
N PRO A 105 9.09 13.11 -19.01
CA PRO A 105 9.11 14.56 -19.16
C PRO A 105 8.35 15.28 -18.04
N ALA A 106 8.80 16.47 -17.65
CA ALA A 106 8.24 17.17 -16.49
C ALA A 106 6.76 17.56 -16.69
N GLY A 107 6.38 17.98 -17.90
CA GLY A 107 4.99 18.31 -18.25
C GLY A 107 4.08 17.08 -18.13
N GLU A 108 4.43 15.99 -18.83
CA GLU A 108 3.72 14.70 -18.77
C GLU A 108 3.59 14.17 -17.34
N ARG A 109 4.65 14.29 -16.53
CA ARG A 109 4.60 13.89 -15.12
C ARG A 109 3.62 14.75 -14.32
N SER A 110 3.59 16.07 -14.56
CA SER A 110 2.64 16.96 -13.90
C SER A 110 1.20 16.60 -14.26
N THR A 111 0.93 16.37 -15.54
CA THR A 111 -0.39 15.94 -16.04
C THR A 111 -0.80 14.60 -15.42
N ALA A 112 0.10 13.61 -15.39
CA ALA A 112 -0.16 12.32 -14.75
C ALA A 112 -0.47 12.47 -13.25
N VAL A 113 0.21 13.37 -12.54
CA VAL A 113 -0.10 13.64 -11.12
C VAL A 113 -1.46 14.33 -10.97
N ALA A 114 -1.84 15.21 -11.89
CA ALA A 114 -3.17 15.82 -11.89
C ALA A 114 -4.26 14.75 -12.04
N HIS A 115 -4.10 13.81 -12.98
CA HIS A 115 -5.03 12.69 -13.14
C HIS A 115 -5.07 11.77 -11.92
N LEU A 116 -3.93 11.51 -11.27
CA LEU A 116 -3.92 10.76 -10.01
C LEU A 116 -4.73 11.46 -8.91
N LEU A 117 -4.67 12.78 -8.82
CA LEU A 117 -5.50 13.53 -7.88
C LEU A 117 -6.99 13.45 -8.28
N GLN A 118 -7.33 13.63 -9.54
CA GLN A 118 -8.71 13.47 -10.03
C GLN A 118 -9.27 12.07 -9.68
N ILE A 119 -8.52 11.02 -10.01
CA ILE A 119 -8.92 9.62 -9.79
C ILE A 119 -9.02 9.28 -8.29
N PHE A 120 -7.92 9.43 -7.55
CA PHE A 120 -7.84 8.89 -6.18
C PHE A 120 -8.37 9.84 -5.11
N VAL A 121 -8.36 11.14 -5.37
CA VAL A 121 -8.74 12.15 -4.38
C VAL A 121 -10.15 12.69 -4.62
N LEU A 122 -10.47 13.00 -5.88
CA LEU A 122 -11.76 13.61 -6.23
C LEU A 122 -12.81 12.56 -6.63
N GLY A 123 -12.38 11.35 -7.00
CA GLY A 123 -13.28 10.31 -7.49
C GLY A 123 -13.80 10.59 -8.90
N GLU A 124 -13.06 11.37 -9.66
CA GLU A 124 -13.35 11.69 -11.05
C GLU A 124 -12.77 10.64 -12.00
N GLN A 125 -13.42 10.47 -13.14
CA GLN A 125 -12.95 9.64 -14.24
C GLN A 125 -12.51 10.54 -15.39
N PRO A 126 -11.28 11.09 -15.36
CA PRO A 126 -10.79 11.92 -16.44
C PRO A 126 -10.73 11.12 -17.75
N ASP A 127 -11.05 11.78 -18.87
CA ASP A 127 -10.85 11.21 -20.20
C ASP A 127 -9.35 11.19 -20.50
N VAL A 128 -8.73 10.03 -20.35
CA VAL A 128 -7.30 9.82 -20.58
C VAL A 128 -7.11 8.86 -21.74
N THR A 129 -6.17 9.21 -22.61
CA THR A 129 -5.70 8.32 -23.67
C THR A 129 -4.87 7.17 -23.08
N GLU A 130 -4.69 6.10 -23.86
CA GLU A 130 -3.85 4.97 -23.42
C GLU A 130 -2.39 5.39 -23.16
N GLU A 131 -1.85 6.33 -23.95
CA GLU A 131 -0.48 6.86 -23.76
C GLU A 131 -0.35 7.66 -22.44
N GLU A 132 -1.37 8.44 -22.10
CA GLU A 132 -1.44 9.15 -20.81
C GLU A 132 -1.57 8.15 -19.66
N ALA A 133 -2.38 7.11 -19.82
CA ALA A 133 -2.52 6.06 -18.82
C ALA A 133 -1.21 5.28 -18.59
N GLU A 134 -0.46 4.93 -19.65
CA GLU A 134 0.88 4.36 -19.50
C GLU A 134 1.83 5.32 -18.77
N THR A 135 1.67 6.62 -18.97
CA THR A 135 2.45 7.64 -18.25
C THR A 135 2.09 7.66 -16.78
N ILE A 136 0.81 7.54 -16.43
CA ILE A 136 0.35 7.39 -15.05
C ILE A 136 1.00 6.16 -14.40
N GLU A 137 1.05 5.01 -15.08
CA GLU A 137 1.73 3.81 -14.56
C GLU A 137 3.24 3.99 -14.34
N LYS A 138 3.91 4.74 -15.24
CA LYS A 138 5.33 5.09 -15.08
C LYS A 138 5.53 5.97 -13.84
N VAL A 139 4.60 6.89 -13.58
CA VAL A 139 4.62 7.80 -12.42
C VAL A 139 4.30 7.10 -11.11
N LEU A 140 3.35 6.16 -11.12
CA LEU A 140 3.07 5.25 -9.99
C LEU A 140 4.22 4.26 -9.74
N GLY A 141 5.04 4.01 -10.76
CA GLY A 141 6.18 3.11 -10.68
C GLY A 141 5.84 1.64 -10.94
N VAL A 142 4.60 1.33 -11.34
CA VAL A 142 4.12 -0.04 -11.58
C VAL A 142 4.48 -0.58 -12.97
N SER A 143 4.84 0.29 -13.92
CA SER A 143 5.18 -0.09 -15.30
C SER A 143 6.21 -1.23 -15.49
N PRO A 144 7.19 -1.51 -14.58
CA PRO A 144 8.01 -2.72 -14.71
C PRO A 144 7.20 -4.02 -14.63
N GLY A 145 6.03 -4.02 -13.99
CA GLY A 145 5.09 -5.14 -13.90
C GLY A 145 4.52 -5.61 -15.25
N ARG A 146 4.66 -4.80 -16.32
CA ARG A 146 4.30 -5.19 -17.69
C ARG A 146 5.35 -6.05 -18.39
N ARG A 147 6.59 -6.08 -17.89
CA ARG A 147 7.73 -6.71 -18.60
C ARG A 147 8.56 -7.66 -17.74
N GLN A 148 8.62 -7.45 -16.42
CA GLN A 148 9.41 -8.29 -15.53
C GLN A 148 8.58 -9.52 -15.12
N ARG A 149 9.24 -10.67 -15.13
CA ARG A 149 8.70 -11.99 -14.81
C ARG A 149 9.26 -12.47 -13.48
N VAL A 150 8.45 -13.18 -12.70
CA VAL A 150 8.88 -13.83 -11.46
C VAL A 150 9.06 -15.32 -11.78
N GLU A 151 10.30 -15.75 -11.99
CA GLU A 151 10.61 -17.09 -12.53
C GLU A 151 9.79 -17.38 -13.82
N ASP A 152 8.99 -18.43 -13.82
CA ASP A 152 8.14 -18.84 -14.94
C ASP A 152 6.79 -18.10 -15.00
N ALA A 153 6.50 -17.20 -14.05
CA ALA A 153 5.28 -16.41 -14.05
C ALA A 153 5.34 -15.28 -15.08
N ASP A 154 4.26 -15.14 -15.86
CA ASP A 154 4.08 -14.03 -16.79
C ASP A 154 4.01 -12.68 -16.05
N PRO A 155 4.23 -11.55 -16.76
CA PRO A 155 4.02 -10.22 -16.20
C PRO A 155 2.60 -10.07 -15.63
N TRP A 156 2.45 -9.39 -14.49
CA TRP A 156 1.14 -9.28 -13.83
C TRP A 156 0.28 -8.11 -14.36
N LEU A 157 0.89 -7.17 -15.08
CA LEU A 157 0.16 -6.11 -15.79
C LEU A 157 0.03 -6.48 -17.28
N THR A 158 -1.11 -7.06 -17.64
CA THR A 158 -1.41 -7.54 -19.00
C THR A 158 -2.55 -6.79 -19.68
N GLY A 159 -3.42 -6.13 -18.92
CA GLY A 159 -4.54 -5.33 -19.43
C GLY A 159 -4.13 -3.94 -19.95
N PRO A 160 -5.08 -3.18 -20.53
CA PRO A 160 -4.84 -1.80 -20.94
C PRO A 160 -4.57 -0.91 -19.73
N ALA A 161 -3.72 0.10 -19.89
CA ALA A 161 -3.33 1.00 -18.81
C ALA A 161 -4.50 1.87 -18.34
N ASN A 162 -5.40 2.25 -19.27
CA ASN A 162 -6.57 3.06 -18.95
C ASN A 162 -7.57 2.37 -17.99
N ALA A 163 -7.44 1.06 -17.75
CA ALA A 163 -8.25 0.35 -16.75
C ALA A 163 -8.09 0.92 -15.33
N LEU A 164 -6.96 1.59 -15.05
CA LEU A 164 -6.72 2.28 -13.78
C LEU A 164 -7.75 3.38 -13.48
N VAL A 165 -8.29 4.03 -14.53
CA VAL A 165 -9.27 5.13 -14.38
C VAL A 165 -10.59 4.58 -13.82
N GLY A 166 -11.00 3.39 -14.25
CA GLY A 166 -12.18 2.71 -13.74
C GLY A 166 -12.05 2.31 -12.27
N ALA A 167 -10.83 2.29 -11.71
CA ALA A 167 -10.64 2.04 -10.29
C ALA A 167 -11.25 3.17 -9.41
N ALA A 168 -11.38 4.39 -9.94
CA ALA A 168 -11.93 5.56 -9.23
C ALA A 168 -13.27 5.26 -8.53
N ASP A 169 -14.07 4.35 -9.09
CA ASP A 169 -15.37 3.94 -8.57
C ASP A 169 -15.33 3.29 -7.20
N PHE A 170 -14.17 2.78 -6.77
CA PHE A 170 -14.03 2.13 -5.47
C PHE A 170 -12.74 2.47 -4.71
N VAL A 171 -11.72 3.02 -5.37
CA VAL A 171 -10.44 3.38 -4.73
C VAL A 171 -10.31 4.87 -4.40
N SER A 172 -11.26 5.69 -4.83
CA SER A 172 -11.22 7.13 -4.55
C SER A 172 -11.65 7.43 -3.12
N LEU A 173 -11.12 8.52 -2.55
CA LEU A 173 -11.39 8.92 -1.18
C LEU A 173 -12.91 9.09 -0.88
N PRO A 174 -13.72 9.73 -1.74
CA PRO A 174 -15.17 9.81 -1.51
C PRO A 174 -15.85 8.44 -1.53
N ARG A 175 -15.48 7.57 -2.48
CA ARG A 175 -16.04 6.22 -2.59
C ARG A 175 -15.64 5.32 -1.42
N MET A 176 -14.42 5.48 -0.92
CA MET A 176 -13.97 4.83 0.30
C MET A 176 -14.78 5.27 1.52
N ALA A 177 -15.09 6.56 1.64
CA ALA A 177 -15.94 7.06 2.74
C ALA A 177 -17.37 6.51 2.66
N GLU A 178 -17.98 6.51 1.46
CA GLU A 178 -19.29 5.88 1.21
C GLU A 178 -19.26 4.37 1.54
N ALA A 179 -18.18 3.67 1.16
CA ALA A 179 -17.98 2.25 1.46
C ALA A 179 -18.03 1.98 2.97
N LEU A 180 -17.35 2.79 3.77
CA LEU A 180 -17.37 2.65 5.23
C LEU A 180 -18.75 2.93 5.83
N ALA A 181 -19.42 3.97 5.35
CA ALA A 181 -20.70 4.44 5.88
C ALA A 181 -21.82 3.41 5.69
N ASP A 182 -21.97 2.84 4.49
CA ASP A 182 -23.14 2.00 4.19
C ASP A 182 -22.90 0.50 4.47
N ALA A 183 -21.71 0.11 4.92
CA ALA A 183 -21.37 -1.31 5.06
C ALA A 183 -22.18 -1.95 6.18
N THR A 184 -22.34 -3.27 6.13
CA THR A 184 -22.94 -4.06 7.20
C THR A 184 -21.85 -4.63 8.10
N ASP A 185 -22.21 -5.10 9.30
CA ASP A 185 -21.24 -5.73 10.21
C ASP A 185 -20.58 -6.95 9.57
N SER A 186 -21.35 -7.76 8.83
CA SER A 186 -20.82 -8.91 8.09
C SER A 186 -19.83 -8.52 7.00
N GLU A 187 -20.03 -7.37 6.34
CA GLU A 187 -19.08 -6.88 5.33
C GLU A 187 -17.78 -6.39 5.97
N TRP A 188 -17.88 -5.73 7.12
CA TRP A 188 -16.72 -5.33 7.90
C TRP A 188 -15.91 -6.53 8.39
N GLU A 189 -16.57 -7.55 8.93
CA GLU A 189 -15.90 -8.79 9.34
C GLU A 189 -15.22 -9.48 8.15
N ALA A 190 -15.88 -9.57 7.00
CA ALA A 190 -15.31 -10.16 5.79
C ALA A 190 -14.15 -9.34 5.20
N ALA A 191 -14.17 -8.01 5.32
CA ALA A 191 -13.11 -7.13 4.82
C ALA A 191 -11.83 -7.18 5.66
N ARG A 192 -11.92 -7.64 6.91
CA ARG A 192 -10.79 -7.66 7.86
C ARG A 192 -9.59 -8.45 7.33
N SER A 193 -9.79 -9.71 6.96
CA SER A 193 -8.69 -10.60 6.56
C SER A 193 -8.04 -10.18 5.24
N PRO A 194 -8.78 -9.83 4.18
CA PRO A 194 -8.18 -9.29 2.97
C PRO A 194 -7.41 -7.98 3.22
N ALA A 195 -7.98 -7.05 3.99
CA ALA A 195 -7.26 -5.82 4.34
C ALA A 195 -5.97 -6.11 5.13
N ALA A 196 -5.99 -7.09 6.05
CA ALA A 196 -4.81 -7.54 6.79
C ALA A 196 -3.74 -8.14 5.88
N ALA A 197 -4.13 -8.98 4.91
CA ALA A 197 -3.18 -9.55 3.96
C ALA A 197 -2.53 -8.46 3.08
N LEU A 198 -3.33 -7.53 2.54
CA LEU A 198 -2.81 -6.42 1.75
C LEU A 198 -1.94 -5.46 2.55
N PHE A 199 -2.27 -5.23 3.82
CA PHE A 199 -1.54 -4.29 4.65
C PHE A 199 -0.27 -4.90 5.25
N LEU A 200 -0.30 -6.15 5.70
CA LEU A 200 0.79 -6.78 6.47
C LEU A 200 1.63 -7.76 5.63
N GLN A 201 1.01 -8.50 4.70
CA GLN A 201 1.69 -9.60 4.00
C GLN A 201 2.24 -9.15 2.64
N LEU A 202 1.48 -8.37 1.88
CA LEU A 202 1.91 -7.85 0.57
C LEU A 202 3.25 -7.08 0.63
N PRO A 203 3.54 -6.25 1.66
CA PRO A 203 4.83 -5.57 1.77
C PRO A 203 5.99 -6.55 1.96
N VAL A 204 5.77 -7.64 2.71
CA VAL A 204 6.75 -8.71 2.89
C VAL A 204 7.03 -9.42 1.56
N VAL A 205 6.01 -9.69 0.76
CA VAL A 205 6.20 -10.25 -0.60
C VAL A 205 7.05 -9.31 -1.45
N ALA A 206 6.73 -8.01 -1.46
CA ALA A 206 7.49 -7.02 -2.21
C ALA A 206 8.96 -6.99 -1.77
N ARG A 207 9.24 -7.00 -0.45
CA ARG A 207 10.61 -7.04 0.10
C ARG A 207 11.32 -8.36 -0.22
N ALA A 208 10.62 -9.49 -0.19
CA ALA A 208 11.18 -10.78 -0.60
C ALA A 208 11.58 -10.81 -2.08
N LEU A 209 10.79 -10.18 -2.96
CA LEU A 209 11.16 -10.00 -4.38
C LEU A 209 12.41 -9.12 -4.51
N VAL A 210 12.52 -8.04 -3.75
CA VAL A 210 13.73 -7.19 -3.73
C VAL A 210 14.95 -7.99 -3.30
N ALA A 211 14.87 -8.75 -2.20
CA ALA A 211 15.95 -9.61 -1.72
C ALA A 211 16.34 -10.68 -2.77
N THR A 212 15.35 -11.32 -3.38
CA THR A 212 15.55 -12.38 -4.37
C THR A 212 16.26 -11.85 -5.62
N TYR A 213 15.74 -10.76 -6.20
CA TYR A 213 16.17 -10.26 -7.51
C TYR A 213 17.17 -9.10 -7.45
N GLY A 214 17.46 -8.56 -6.27
CA GLY A 214 18.41 -7.46 -6.06
C GLY A 214 17.99 -6.14 -6.72
N LYS A 215 16.68 -5.91 -6.90
CA LYS A 215 16.13 -4.72 -7.59
C LYS A 215 15.04 -4.10 -6.75
N GLU A 216 15.22 -2.84 -6.34
CA GLU A 216 14.31 -2.10 -5.44
C GLU A 216 12.86 -2.03 -5.92
N ASN A 217 12.63 -1.92 -7.24
CA ASN A 217 11.30 -1.87 -7.85
C ASN A 217 11.06 -3.04 -8.81
N PHE A 218 11.42 -4.26 -8.39
CA PHE A 218 11.16 -5.45 -9.18
C PHE A 218 9.65 -5.66 -9.36
N ALA A 219 9.26 -6.00 -10.59
CA ALA A 219 7.89 -6.12 -11.05
C ALA A 219 6.98 -4.91 -10.72
N GLY A 220 7.53 -3.72 -10.46
CA GLY A 220 6.71 -2.56 -10.09
C GLY A 220 6.19 -2.57 -8.65
N MET A 221 6.73 -3.44 -7.80
CA MET A 221 6.29 -3.62 -6.40
C MET A 221 7.02 -2.71 -5.40
N GLY A 222 7.93 -1.86 -5.84
CA GLY A 222 8.79 -1.07 -4.94
C GLY A 222 8.00 -0.15 -4.01
N GLY A 223 6.90 0.43 -4.49
CA GLY A 223 6.03 1.27 -3.66
C GLY A 223 5.30 0.52 -2.54
N LEU A 224 5.17 -0.80 -2.66
CA LEU A 224 4.50 -1.65 -1.67
C LEU A 224 5.40 -2.03 -0.50
N THR A 225 6.72 -1.86 -0.63
CA THR A 225 7.71 -2.33 0.36
C THR A 225 7.65 -1.63 1.70
N THR A 226 6.92 -0.51 1.82
CA THR A 226 6.78 0.27 3.06
C THR A 226 5.32 0.52 3.43
N PHE A 227 4.38 -0.18 2.82
CA PHE A 227 2.94 0.00 3.09
C PHE A 227 2.60 -0.28 4.55
N ASP A 228 3.22 -1.30 5.16
CA ASP A 228 3.10 -1.65 6.58
C ASP A 228 3.83 -0.71 7.54
N GLU A 229 4.45 0.36 7.05
CA GLU A 229 5.05 1.42 7.88
C GLU A 229 4.17 2.67 7.97
N GLU A 230 3.09 2.72 7.17
CA GLU A 230 2.17 3.85 7.08
C GLU A 230 0.80 3.42 7.61
N PRO A 231 0.51 3.60 8.92
CA PRO A 231 -0.71 3.10 9.56
C PRO A 231 -2.01 3.55 8.89
N LEU A 232 -1.99 4.72 8.24
CA LEU A 232 -3.11 5.23 7.47
C LEU A 232 -3.51 4.28 6.33
N MET A 233 -2.53 3.60 5.71
CA MET A 233 -2.79 2.63 4.65
C MET A 233 -3.65 1.47 5.14
N GLY A 234 -3.55 1.07 6.41
CA GLY A 234 -4.44 0.07 7.00
C GLY A 234 -5.91 0.50 6.93
N VAL A 235 -6.19 1.77 7.27
CA VAL A 235 -7.56 2.32 7.19
C VAL A 235 -8.04 2.37 5.72
N LEU A 236 -7.19 2.85 4.82
CA LEU A 236 -7.51 2.94 3.39
C LEU A 236 -7.74 1.55 2.76
N LEU A 237 -6.99 0.53 3.17
CA LEU A 237 -7.13 -0.83 2.67
C LEU A 237 -8.40 -1.53 3.17
N VAL A 238 -8.89 -1.18 4.37
CA VAL A 238 -10.22 -1.61 4.83
C VAL A 238 -11.31 -0.99 3.96
N ALA A 239 -11.23 0.32 3.74
CA ALA A 239 -12.21 1.03 2.90
C ALA A 239 -12.16 0.52 1.43
N PHE A 240 -10.96 0.25 0.92
CA PHE A 240 -10.74 -0.40 -0.38
C PHE A 240 -11.42 -1.77 -0.46
N ALA A 241 -11.22 -2.64 0.53
CA ALA A 241 -11.80 -3.98 0.52
C ALA A 241 -13.35 -3.94 0.53
N LEU A 242 -13.92 -2.99 1.29
CA LEU A 242 -15.36 -2.74 1.30
C LEU A 242 -15.86 -2.16 -0.03
N GLY A 243 -15.14 -1.19 -0.61
CA GLY A 243 -15.48 -0.59 -1.90
C GLY A 243 -15.41 -1.59 -3.05
N ALA A 244 -14.33 -2.39 -3.10
CA ALA A 244 -14.15 -3.45 -4.09
C ALA A 244 -15.30 -4.47 -4.05
N ARG A 245 -15.86 -4.73 -2.86
CA ARG A 245 -17.02 -5.60 -2.71
C ARG A 245 -18.28 -5.08 -3.41
N ARG A 246 -18.46 -3.77 -3.43
CA ARG A 246 -19.60 -3.13 -4.10
C ARG A 246 -19.42 -2.95 -5.60
N ALA A 247 -18.17 -2.92 -6.06
CA ALA A 247 -17.81 -2.71 -7.46
C ALA A 247 -17.62 -4.01 -8.26
N ASP A 248 -18.01 -5.18 -7.73
CA ASP A 248 -17.77 -6.52 -8.33
C ASP A 248 -16.26 -6.86 -8.51
N TRP A 249 -15.40 -6.21 -7.71
CA TRP A 249 -13.95 -6.45 -7.67
C TRP A 249 -13.54 -7.38 -6.53
N PHE A 250 -14.48 -7.83 -5.69
CA PHE A 250 -14.17 -8.61 -4.50
C PHE A 250 -13.43 -9.90 -4.82
N GLY A 251 -13.81 -10.60 -5.90
CA GLY A 251 -13.15 -11.84 -6.29
C GLY A 251 -11.65 -11.67 -6.57
N ASN A 252 -11.24 -10.49 -7.07
CA ASN A 252 -9.82 -10.17 -7.27
C ASN A 252 -9.11 -9.94 -5.93
N VAL A 253 -9.80 -9.31 -4.97
CA VAL A 253 -9.28 -9.07 -3.62
C VAL A 253 -9.15 -10.39 -2.84
N GLU A 254 -10.13 -11.28 -2.95
CA GLU A 254 -10.08 -12.63 -2.36
C GLU A 254 -8.97 -13.47 -2.98
N ALA A 255 -8.83 -13.49 -4.32
CA ALA A 255 -7.75 -14.21 -4.99
C ALA A 255 -6.36 -13.71 -4.56
N LEU A 256 -6.20 -12.40 -4.35
CA LEU A 256 -4.97 -11.83 -3.84
C LEU A 256 -4.72 -12.20 -2.37
N HIS A 257 -5.75 -12.14 -1.51
CA HIS A 257 -5.69 -12.62 -0.14
C HIS A 257 -5.25 -14.10 -0.08
N ASP A 258 -5.86 -14.96 -0.88
CA ASP A 258 -5.57 -16.39 -0.91
C ASP A 258 -4.15 -16.67 -1.41
N SER A 259 -3.65 -15.86 -2.35
CA SER A 259 -2.26 -15.93 -2.83
C SER A 259 -1.25 -15.47 -1.78
N LEU A 260 -1.66 -14.59 -0.86
CA LEU A 260 -0.83 -14.08 0.22
C LEU A 260 -0.85 -15.01 1.45
N ALA A 261 -1.92 -15.76 1.67
CA ALA A 261 -2.12 -16.62 2.85
C ALA A 261 -0.96 -17.58 3.20
N PRO A 262 -0.20 -18.17 2.25
CA PRO A 262 0.93 -19.04 2.59
C PRO A 262 2.18 -18.30 3.11
N TRP A 263 2.29 -17.00 2.87
CA TRP A 263 3.54 -16.25 3.11
C TRP A 263 4.01 -16.24 4.57
N PRO A 264 3.15 -16.10 5.60
CA PRO A 264 3.61 -16.19 6.98
C PRO A 264 4.35 -17.50 7.28
N ALA A 265 3.86 -18.63 6.78
CA ALA A 265 4.52 -19.92 6.95
C ALA A 265 5.84 -20.00 6.18
N LEU A 266 5.86 -19.53 4.92
CA LEU A 266 7.08 -19.47 4.10
C LEU A 266 8.16 -18.61 4.75
N VAL A 267 7.82 -17.46 5.33
CA VAL A 267 8.76 -16.61 6.06
C VAL A 267 9.32 -17.34 7.27
N SER A 268 8.48 -18.01 8.06
CA SER A 268 8.95 -18.81 9.20
C SER A 268 9.85 -19.98 8.78
N GLU A 269 9.63 -20.59 7.62
CA GLU A 269 10.55 -21.59 7.04
C GLU A 269 11.87 -20.96 6.60
N MET A 270 11.84 -19.77 5.98
CA MET A 270 13.04 -19.03 5.60
C MET A 270 13.88 -18.61 6.83
N GLU A 271 13.24 -18.23 7.93
CA GLU A 271 13.93 -17.88 9.18
C GLU A 271 14.78 -19.03 9.74
N GLN A 272 14.41 -20.29 9.48
CA GLN A 272 15.20 -21.47 9.90
C GLN A 272 16.59 -21.50 9.24
N VAL A 273 16.79 -20.79 8.13
CA VAL A 273 18.12 -20.64 7.50
C VAL A 273 19.08 -19.91 8.43
N LEU A 274 18.59 -19.00 9.28
CA LEU A 274 19.42 -18.27 10.24
C LEU A 274 20.01 -19.16 11.33
N ASP A 275 19.39 -20.32 11.59
CA ASP A 275 19.85 -21.29 12.58
C ASP A 275 20.89 -22.28 11.99
N MET A 276 21.07 -22.30 10.66
CA MET A 276 22.02 -23.20 10.01
C MET A 276 23.47 -22.77 10.23
N SER A 277 24.36 -23.74 10.44
CA SER A 277 25.80 -23.45 10.45
C SER A 277 26.29 -23.07 9.04
N GLN A 278 27.36 -22.28 8.97
CA GLN A 278 28.03 -21.97 7.69
C GLN A 278 28.46 -23.23 6.91
N SER A 279 28.76 -24.32 7.64
CA SER A 279 29.11 -25.61 7.04
C SER A 279 27.92 -26.29 6.35
N GLU A 280 26.72 -26.17 6.92
CA GLU A 280 25.48 -26.71 6.36
C GLU A 280 25.01 -25.86 5.19
N LEU A 281 25.04 -24.54 5.33
CA LEU A 281 24.71 -23.62 4.24
C LEU A 281 25.62 -23.84 3.02
N SER A 282 26.93 -23.95 3.23
CA SER A 282 27.89 -24.23 2.16
C SER A 282 27.65 -25.58 1.49
N ARG A 283 27.22 -26.59 2.26
CA ARG A 283 26.88 -27.93 1.75
C ARG A 283 25.60 -27.90 0.94
N ASN A 284 24.57 -27.19 1.40
CA ASN A 284 23.28 -27.05 0.71
C ASN A 284 23.44 -26.24 -0.60
N LEU A 285 24.34 -25.26 -0.62
CA LEU A 285 24.67 -24.47 -1.81
C LEU A 285 25.74 -25.13 -2.71
N ALA A 286 26.23 -26.33 -2.35
CA ALA A 286 27.17 -27.07 -3.17
C ALA A 286 26.49 -27.56 -4.45
N GLY A 287 27.05 -27.24 -5.60
CA GLY A 287 26.45 -27.55 -6.91
C GLY A 287 25.58 -26.42 -7.50
N HIS A 288 25.27 -25.38 -6.72
CA HIS A 288 24.64 -24.18 -7.24
C HIS A 288 25.67 -23.14 -7.69
N GLY A 289 25.34 -22.40 -8.76
CA GLY A 289 26.18 -21.34 -9.33
C GLY A 289 26.27 -20.08 -8.45
N PRO A 290 27.14 -19.11 -8.80
CA PRO A 290 27.34 -17.88 -8.03
C PRO A 290 26.06 -17.08 -7.84
N GLU A 291 25.18 -17.03 -8.84
CA GLU A 291 23.90 -16.30 -8.76
C GLU A 291 22.99 -16.80 -7.62
N MET A 292 22.90 -18.11 -7.43
CA MET A 292 22.10 -18.69 -6.35
C MET A 292 22.69 -18.38 -4.98
N ARG A 293 24.03 -18.33 -4.87
CA ARG A 293 24.71 -17.96 -3.63
C ARG A 293 24.46 -16.50 -3.30
N ASP A 294 24.57 -15.61 -4.28
CA ASP A 294 24.31 -14.17 -4.09
C ASP A 294 22.84 -13.93 -3.72
N ARG A 295 21.90 -14.64 -4.36
CA ARG A 295 20.47 -14.62 -4.02
C ARG A 295 20.23 -15.07 -2.59
N THR A 296 20.81 -16.20 -2.20
CA THR A 296 20.67 -16.75 -0.83
C THR A 296 21.24 -15.80 0.20
N GLN A 297 22.40 -15.19 -0.07
CA GLN A 297 23.01 -14.22 0.84
C GLN A 297 22.11 -12.99 1.04
N ARG A 298 21.54 -12.43 -0.03
CA ARG A 298 20.61 -11.29 0.10
C ARG A 298 19.36 -11.62 0.91
N ILE A 299 18.85 -12.85 0.79
CA ILE A 299 17.70 -13.29 1.60
C ILE A 299 18.09 -13.43 3.07
N ILE A 300 19.28 -13.99 3.37
CA ILE A 300 19.82 -14.07 4.73
C ILE A 300 19.98 -12.67 5.33
N ASP A 301 20.56 -11.73 4.56
CA ASP A 301 20.75 -10.35 5.00
C ASP A 301 19.39 -9.68 5.29
N ALA A 302 18.39 -9.87 4.41
CA ALA A 302 17.04 -9.35 4.61
C ALA A 302 16.35 -9.94 5.86
N LEU A 303 16.53 -11.23 6.14
CA LEU A 303 16.01 -11.88 7.35
C LEU A 303 16.68 -11.32 8.61
N GLN A 304 18.00 -11.16 8.60
CA GLN A 304 18.77 -10.60 9.72
C GLN A 304 18.38 -9.15 10.03
N ASP A 305 18.17 -8.35 8.99
CA ASP A 305 17.72 -6.96 9.08
C ASP A 305 16.24 -6.83 9.51
N GLY A 306 15.51 -7.95 9.56
CA GLY A 306 14.08 -7.97 9.89
C GLY A 306 13.18 -7.47 8.75
N GLU A 307 13.70 -7.37 7.53
CA GLU A 307 12.95 -6.92 6.34
C GLU A 307 11.78 -7.85 6.01
N LEU A 308 11.84 -9.12 6.36
CA LEU A 308 10.75 -10.07 6.07
C LEU A 308 9.76 -10.24 7.24
N LYS A 309 9.89 -9.45 8.31
CA LYS A 309 8.93 -9.47 9.42
C LYS A 309 7.63 -8.76 9.03
N LEU A 310 6.51 -9.27 9.56
CA LEU A 310 5.19 -8.67 9.41
C LEU A 310 5.05 -7.42 10.30
N GLY A 311 4.48 -6.36 9.75
CA GLY A 311 4.14 -5.14 10.47
C GLY A 311 5.27 -4.12 10.53
N PRO A 312 5.13 -3.09 11.39
CA PRO A 312 6.02 -1.93 11.37
C PRO A 312 7.42 -2.37 11.81
N ARG A 313 8.41 -2.02 10.99
CA ARG A 313 9.83 -2.22 11.33
C ARG A 313 10.23 -1.26 12.45
N PRO A 314 11.14 -1.65 13.37
CA PRO A 314 11.66 -0.73 14.36
C PRO A 314 12.28 0.49 13.67
N ALA A 315 12.02 1.69 14.18
CA ALA A 315 12.65 2.90 13.64
C ALA A 315 14.19 2.76 13.70
N ARG A 316 14.84 2.78 12.53
CA ARG A 316 16.31 2.83 12.40
C ARG A 316 16.87 4.21 12.75
#